data_AF-A0A368ZCP1-F1
#
_entry.id   AF-A0A368ZCP1-F1
#
_cell.length_a   1.000
_cell.length_b   1.000
_cell.length_c   1.000
_cell.angle_alpha   90.00
_cell.angle_beta   90.00
_cell.angle_gamma   90.00
#
_symmetry.space_group_name_H-M   'P 1'
#
loop_
_entity.id
_entity.type
_entity.pdbx_description
1 polymer ?
#
loop_
_entity_poly.entity_id
_entity_poly.type
_entity_poly.pdbx_seq_one_letter_code
_entity_poly.pdbx_strand_id
1 'polypeptide(L)'
;MKLEKILDKLGSIEKNSFIKIIDNIISKNPKNTKQIDKILSSSDKGLKSVDNQNISKIFNLTASEFQEHIKCEFQEIASQLDILIDIIIRDGNCIMKQDWFSRLYEAEIKSLKNKTKMLNADFDNDKSELSANRKRDYKIYKACLSTAYHNDIVNNRDTKITSDELSIILTLSKQLGLSQEEVKLINYSILPIKKLDIQEVIKGLKNIGIIFFSNKENTIYVADEMVRMLRKVRQKEVAEKFYRRTLKILREPIINQICREHNIDRKLSHSQKIEEIIKEGISFTSLLLEDIYKPGSTLTEKKKTLNELCEKGLNISNLKGSILEDKINSLIEHFENVERDEKVGISIDGFDKLLTELNESLPKLNKNIKAQFELQDEFVLKADFLLDYNIKPRDILDLITKSDLTKFIKDNGIKQRGDNILNILEHYKDVENLYLENFENVAYRNLNALKENGITIKESELGSKFEELTKVIFTGLGFNIDDEFKNKLNTKKDMIDILLNLDNSEVIIVECKTSKERGYNKFSAVSRQLKSYQNLALKNDLRIVKILLIAPEFSDDFVTDCEMDTEMNLSLITASTLSNILEAFKTSKYTKFPHVLFRDIVINEERIIKAICK
;
A
#
# COMPACT_ATOMS: atom_id res chain seq x y z
N MET A 1 4.08 2.66 3.00
CA MET A 1 4.35 3.64 1.93
C MET A 1 5.29 3.02 0.90
N LYS A 2 5.01 3.24 -0.39
CA LYS A 2 5.84 2.72 -1.48
C LYS A 2 7.25 3.32 -1.48
N LEU A 3 8.22 2.52 -1.90
CA LEU A 3 9.62 2.94 -2.03
C LEU A 3 9.77 4.24 -2.84
N GLU A 4 9.11 4.34 -4.00
CA GLU A 4 9.17 5.51 -4.87
C GLU A 4 8.77 6.80 -4.13
N LYS A 5 7.60 6.79 -3.47
CA LYS A 5 7.10 7.92 -2.68
C LYS A 5 8.02 8.30 -1.51
N ILE A 6 8.67 7.32 -0.88
CA ILE A 6 9.68 7.58 0.16
C ILE A 6 10.90 8.25 -0.46
N LEU A 7 11.39 7.75 -1.60
CA LEU A 7 12.53 8.34 -2.29
C LEU A 7 12.21 9.78 -2.73
N ASP A 8 11.02 10.08 -3.23
CA ASP A 8 10.66 11.45 -3.61
C ASP A 8 10.71 12.45 -2.45
N LYS A 9 10.41 11.99 -1.23
CA LYS A 9 10.46 12.83 -0.01
C LYS A 9 11.87 13.10 0.52
N LEU A 10 12.86 12.29 0.13
CA LEU A 10 14.18 12.27 0.76
C LEU A 10 15.28 12.93 -0.09
N GLY A 11 16.28 13.49 0.59
CA GLY A 11 17.48 14.03 -0.05
C GLY A 11 18.50 12.94 -0.40
N SER A 12 19.49 13.27 -1.25
CA SER A 12 20.54 12.32 -1.68
C SER A 12 21.34 11.69 -0.54
N ILE A 13 21.57 12.43 0.56
CA ILE A 13 22.30 11.94 1.75
C ILE A 13 21.51 10.84 2.47
N GLU A 14 20.19 10.98 2.52
CA GLU A 14 19.29 10.06 3.23
C GLU A 14 19.18 8.74 2.46
N LYS A 15 19.22 8.79 1.13
CA LYS A 15 19.17 7.64 0.20
C LYS A 15 20.49 6.88 0.07
N ASN A 16 21.63 7.50 0.40
CA ASN A 16 22.96 7.01 0.01
C ASN A 16 23.29 5.59 0.48
N SER A 17 22.92 5.20 1.71
CA SER A 17 23.20 3.84 2.22
C SER A 17 22.47 2.78 1.40
N PHE A 18 21.18 3.01 1.11
CA PHE A 18 20.37 2.13 0.28
C PHE A 18 20.93 2.01 -1.15
N ILE A 19 21.25 3.15 -1.78
CA ILE A 19 21.83 3.17 -3.14
C ILE A 19 23.16 2.38 -3.19
N LYS A 20 24.04 2.56 -2.20
CA LYS A 20 25.32 1.82 -2.14
C LYS A 20 25.14 0.31 -2.06
N ILE A 21 24.12 -0.17 -1.37
CA ILE A 21 23.85 -1.61 -1.27
C ILE A 21 23.39 -2.14 -2.62
N ILE A 22 22.48 -1.43 -3.29
CA ILE A 22 22.04 -1.79 -4.64
C ILE A 22 23.23 -1.76 -5.61
N ASP A 23 24.07 -0.73 -5.57
CA ASP A 23 25.30 -0.65 -6.40
C ASP A 23 26.22 -1.86 -6.17
N ASN A 24 26.41 -2.26 -4.91
CA ASN A 24 27.20 -3.44 -4.56
C ASN A 24 26.57 -4.73 -5.11
N ILE A 25 25.25 -4.88 -5.01
CA ILE A 25 24.54 -6.02 -5.59
C ILE A 25 24.72 -6.05 -7.11
N ILE A 26 24.54 -4.92 -7.79
CA ILE A 26 24.72 -4.80 -9.25
C ILE A 26 26.16 -5.18 -9.65
N SER A 27 27.16 -4.72 -8.89
CA SER A 27 28.57 -5.02 -9.17
C SER A 27 28.91 -6.52 -9.12
N LYS A 28 28.07 -7.32 -8.46
CA LYS A 28 28.21 -8.78 -8.38
C LYS A 28 27.45 -9.55 -9.48
N ASN A 29 26.95 -8.85 -10.51
CA ASN A 29 26.19 -9.41 -11.63
C ASN A 29 24.95 -10.22 -11.17
N PRO A 30 23.89 -9.55 -10.67
CA PRO A 30 22.68 -10.21 -10.20
C PRO A 30 21.93 -10.92 -11.35
N LYS A 31 20.94 -11.75 -11.03
CA LYS A 31 20.22 -12.56 -12.03
C LYS A 31 19.66 -11.74 -13.19
N ASN A 32 19.17 -10.54 -12.92
CA ASN A 32 18.54 -9.65 -13.90
C ASN A 32 19.47 -8.57 -14.48
N THR A 33 20.79 -8.77 -14.47
CA THR A 33 21.80 -7.79 -14.91
C THR A 33 21.46 -7.12 -16.25
N LYS A 34 21.08 -7.88 -17.27
CA LYS A 34 20.74 -7.34 -18.61
C LYS A 34 19.62 -6.30 -18.60
N GLN A 35 18.61 -6.50 -17.75
CA GLN A 35 17.48 -5.56 -17.64
C GLN A 35 17.89 -4.31 -16.86
N ILE A 36 18.73 -4.49 -15.83
CA ILE A 36 19.29 -3.39 -15.05
C ILE A 36 20.17 -2.51 -15.94
N ASP A 37 21.05 -3.10 -16.74
CA ASP A 37 21.94 -2.37 -17.65
C ASP A 37 21.16 -1.55 -18.68
N LYS A 38 20.02 -2.07 -19.16
CA LYS A 38 19.13 -1.33 -20.08
C LYS A 38 18.52 -0.08 -19.42
N ILE A 39 18.22 -0.16 -18.13
CA ILE A 39 17.74 1.01 -17.36
C ILE A 39 18.91 1.98 -17.15
N LEU A 40 20.06 1.48 -16.73
CA LEU A 40 21.24 2.29 -16.45
C LEU A 40 21.85 2.96 -17.69
N SER A 41 21.74 2.35 -18.87
CA SER A 41 22.27 2.89 -20.14
C SER A 41 21.59 4.19 -20.58
N SER A 42 20.44 4.53 -19.99
CA SER A 42 19.79 5.82 -20.18
C SER A 42 20.36 6.94 -19.31
N SER A 43 21.31 6.63 -18.41
CA SER A 43 21.90 7.56 -17.44
C SER A 43 23.42 7.60 -17.54
N ASP A 44 23.99 8.78 -17.80
CA ASP A 44 25.44 8.95 -18.04
C ASP A 44 26.33 8.79 -16.79
N LYS A 45 25.76 8.72 -15.56
CA LYS A 45 26.52 8.75 -14.28
C LYS A 45 26.15 7.65 -13.28
N GLY A 46 25.55 6.54 -13.72
CA GLY A 46 25.21 5.39 -12.87
C GLY A 46 24.03 5.61 -11.93
N LEU A 47 23.82 4.72 -10.96
CA LEU A 47 22.59 4.64 -10.13
C LEU A 47 22.25 5.93 -9.37
N LYS A 48 23.24 6.76 -9.03
CA LYS A 48 23.04 8.03 -8.31
C LYS A 48 22.37 9.12 -9.15
N SER A 49 22.42 9.02 -10.47
CA SER A 49 21.78 9.97 -11.40
C SER A 49 20.43 9.49 -11.94
N VAL A 50 20.01 8.29 -11.56
CA VAL A 50 18.75 7.68 -11.98
C VAL A 50 17.61 8.29 -11.17
N ASP A 51 16.46 8.52 -11.82
CA ASP A 51 15.24 8.97 -11.15
C ASP A 51 14.68 7.93 -10.16
N ASN A 52 13.88 8.38 -9.20
CA ASN A 52 13.40 7.54 -8.10
C ASN A 52 12.50 6.39 -8.57
N GLN A 53 11.77 6.57 -9.68
CA GLN A 53 10.95 5.52 -10.28
C GLN A 53 11.82 4.38 -10.81
N ASN A 54 12.88 4.72 -11.54
CA ASN A 54 13.82 3.73 -12.06
C ASN A 54 14.67 3.08 -10.96
N ILE A 55 15.02 3.79 -9.89
CA ILE A 55 15.64 3.18 -8.69
C ILE A 55 14.70 2.11 -8.10
N SER A 56 13.40 2.41 -7.99
CA SER A 56 12.41 1.46 -7.46
C SER A 56 12.25 0.23 -8.36
N LYS A 57 12.29 0.40 -9.69
CA LYS A 57 12.33 -0.73 -10.64
C LYS A 57 13.58 -1.59 -10.47
N ILE A 58 14.76 -0.97 -10.34
CA ILE A 58 16.03 -1.68 -10.13
C ILE A 58 16.01 -2.46 -8.81
N PHE A 59 15.45 -1.89 -7.74
CA PHE A 59 15.28 -2.61 -6.48
C PHE A 59 14.41 -3.86 -6.65
N ASN A 60 13.28 -3.77 -7.36
CA ASN A 60 12.46 -4.94 -7.66
C ASN A 60 13.21 -6.02 -8.45
N LEU A 61 14.07 -5.62 -9.39
CA LEU A 61 14.91 -6.56 -10.17
C LEU A 61 16.02 -7.22 -9.35
N THR A 62 16.46 -6.60 -8.25
CA THR A 62 17.53 -7.07 -7.35
C THR A 62 17.00 -7.60 -6.02
N ALA A 63 15.67 -7.70 -5.86
CA ALA A 63 15.03 -8.02 -4.59
C ALA A 63 15.44 -9.40 -4.02
N SER A 64 15.74 -10.37 -4.87
CA SER A 64 16.17 -11.70 -4.42
C SER A 64 17.56 -11.66 -3.78
N GLU A 65 18.50 -10.97 -4.42
CA GLU A 65 19.86 -10.77 -3.94
C GLU A 65 19.88 -9.86 -2.70
N PHE A 66 19.03 -8.84 -2.67
CA PHE A 66 18.87 -7.98 -1.50
C PHE A 66 18.33 -8.77 -0.30
N GLN A 67 17.34 -9.65 -0.52
CA GLN A 67 16.82 -10.51 0.53
C GLN A 67 17.92 -11.43 1.09
N GLU A 68 18.79 -11.96 0.25
CA GLU A 68 19.91 -12.79 0.69
C GLU A 68 20.94 -11.97 1.48
N HIS A 69 21.24 -10.75 1.05
CA HIS A 69 22.05 -9.81 1.82
C HIS A 69 21.49 -9.58 3.23
N ILE A 70 20.18 -9.31 3.35
CA ILE A 70 19.53 -9.14 4.66
C ILE A 70 19.63 -10.43 5.49
N LYS A 71 19.38 -11.60 4.89
CA LYS A 71 19.46 -12.88 5.62
C LYS A 71 20.84 -13.12 6.23
N CYS A 72 21.92 -12.75 5.54
CA CYS A 72 23.28 -12.86 6.09
C CYS A 72 23.44 -12.02 7.37
N GLU A 73 22.94 -10.77 7.36
CA GLU A 73 22.97 -9.89 8.54
C GLU A 73 22.14 -10.45 9.72
N PHE A 74 21.08 -11.21 9.42
CA PHE A 74 20.24 -11.87 10.43
C PHE A 74 20.88 -13.07 11.13
N GLN A 75 21.92 -13.68 10.53
CA GLN A 75 22.57 -14.86 11.12
C GLN A 75 23.37 -14.50 12.37
N GLU A 76 23.70 -13.22 12.56
CA GLU A 76 24.33 -12.72 13.77
C GLU A 76 23.30 -12.56 14.90
N ILE A 77 23.10 -13.61 15.70
CA ILE A 77 22.14 -13.62 16.82
C ILE A 77 22.43 -12.48 17.83
N ALA A 78 23.69 -12.05 17.94
CA ALA A 78 24.10 -10.94 18.81
C ALA A 78 23.55 -9.56 18.38
N SER A 79 23.12 -9.42 17.13
CA SER A 79 22.63 -8.15 16.57
C SER A 79 21.28 -7.71 17.16
N GLN A 80 20.51 -8.62 17.76
CA GLN A 80 19.12 -8.38 18.21
C GLN A 80 18.22 -7.79 17.12
N LEU A 81 18.58 -8.03 15.85
CA LEU A 81 17.91 -7.50 14.67
C LEU A 81 16.49 -8.06 14.53
N ASP A 82 16.24 -9.26 15.06
CA ASP A 82 14.93 -9.88 15.16
C ASP A 82 13.94 -9.03 15.97
N ILE A 83 14.35 -8.45 17.11
CA ILE A 83 13.52 -7.56 17.93
C ILE A 83 13.11 -6.33 17.11
N LEU A 84 14.07 -5.72 16.42
CA LEU A 84 13.85 -4.49 15.65
C LEU A 84 12.92 -4.75 14.47
N ILE A 85 13.11 -5.87 13.78
CA ILE A 85 12.32 -6.19 12.59
C ILE A 85 10.91 -6.61 12.97
N ASP A 86 10.72 -7.33 14.08
CA ASP A 86 9.38 -7.65 14.60
C ASP A 86 8.55 -6.39 14.92
N ILE A 87 9.19 -5.25 15.19
CA ILE A 87 8.52 -3.95 15.32
C ILE A 87 8.22 -3.36 13.94
N ILE A 88 9.23 -3.30 13.06
CA ILE A 88 9.14 -2.66 11.75
C ILE A 88 8.09 -3.31 10.84
N ILE A 89 7.90 -4.63 10.93
CA ILE A 89 7.00 -5.36 10.04
C ILE A 89 5.51 -5.31 10.44
N ARG A 90 5.17 -4.67 11.57
CA ARG A 90 3.77 -4.48 11.98
C ARG A 90 3.08 -3.49 11.06
N ASP A 91 1.80 -3.70 10.80
CA ASP A 91 1.06 -3.03 9.72
C ASP A 91 1.09 -1.48 9.78
N GLY A 92 1.24 -0.85 10.95
CA GLY A 92 1.29 0.61 11.08
C GLY A 92 2.67 1.22 11.39
N ASN A 93 3.75 0.43 11.31
CA ASN A 93 5.09 0.87 11.70
C ASN A 93 6.00 1.21 10.52
N CYS A 94 5.47 1.32 9.29
CA CYS A 94 6.27 1.71 8.14
C CYS A 94 6.66 3.21 8.14
N ILE A 95 6.00 4.05 8.94
CA ILE A 95 6.34 5.46 9.13
C ILE A 95 6.31 5.76 10.64
N MET A 96 7.44 6.10 11.23
CA MET A 96 7.54 6.29 12.69
C MET A 96 8.39 7.49 13.02
N LYS A 97 7.96 8.31 13.99
CA LYS A 97 8.87 9.27 14.61
C LYS A 97 9.92 8.54 15.42
N GLN A 98 11.11 9.13 15.52
CA GLN A 98 12.23 8.55 16.27
C GLN A 98 11.84 8.22 17.72
N ASP A 99 11.11 9.10 18.40
CA ASP A 99 10.68 8.90 19.78
C ASP A 99 9.64 7.77 19.89
N TRP A 100 8.75 7.66 18.92
CA TRP A 100 7.78 6.57 18.85
C TRP A 100 8.48 5.22 18.69
N PHE A 101 9.42 5.11 17.73
CA PHE A 101 10.22 3.91 17.55
C PHE A 101 11.04 3.56 18.80
N SER A 102 11.58 4.56 19.49
CA SER A 102 12.28 4.35 20.78
C SER A 102 11.36 3.74 21.84
N ARG A 103 10.12 4.23 21.97
CA ARG A 103 9.14 3.69 22.92
C ARG A 103 8.72 2.27 22.59
N LEU A 104 8.48 1.98 21.31
CA LEU A 104 8.16 0.62 20.85
C LEU A 104 9.31 -0.34 21.16
N TYR A 105 10.54 0.06 20.87
CA TYR A 105 11.74 -0.74 21.17
C TYR A 105 11.91 -1.01 22.67
N GLU A 106 11.71 0.01 23.51
CA GLU A 106 11.76 -0.16 24.96
C GLU A 106 10.66 -1.07 25.51
N ALA A 107 9.43 -0.92 25.00
CA ALA A 107 8.30 -1.74 25.37
C ALA A 107 8.54 -3.21 24.98
N GLU A 108 9.06 -3.45 23.78
CA GLU A 108 9.37 -4.79 23.27
C GLU A 108 10.46 -5.45 24.11
N ILE A 109 11.57 -4.76 24.40
CA ILE A 109 12.63 -5.27 25.28
C ILE A 109 12.08 -5.62 26.66
N LYS A 110 11.26 -4.75 27.24
CA LYS A 110 10.67 -4.97 28.57
C LYS A 110 9.74 -6.19 28.56
N SER A 111 8.91 -6.31 27.53
CA SER A 111 8.02 -7.45 27.31
C SER A 111 8.81 -8.76 27.21
N LEU A 112 9.82 -8.82 26.34
CA LEU A 112 10.67 -9.99 26.14
C LEU A 112 11.39 -10.37 27.43
N LYS A 113 12.00 -9.42 28.15
CA LYS A 113 12.65 -9.70 29.45
C LYS A 113 11.68 -10.31 30.47
N ASN A 114 10.43 -9.84 30.50
CA ASN A 114 9.41 -10.40 31.40
C ASN A 114 8.97 -11.80 30.96
N LYS A 115 8.66 -11.99 29.67
CA LYS A 115 8.28 -13.29 29.11
C LYS A 115 9.39 -14.34 29.27
N THR A 116 10.65 -13.99 29.01
CA THR A 116 11.80 -14.89 29.19
C THR A 116 11.97 -15.29 30.66
N LYS A 117 11.75 -14.37 31.60
CA LYS A 117 11.76 -14.69 33.05
C LYS A 117 10.63 -15.66 33.42
N MET A 118 9.42 -15.43 32.91
CA MET A 118 8.27 -16.32 33.15
C MET A 118 8.52 -17.71 32.57
N LEU A 119 8.97 -17.78 31.31
CA LEU A 119 9.32 -19.04 30.64
C LEU A 119 10.40 -19.81 31.42
N ASN A 120 11.40 -19.11 31.94
CA ASN A 120 12.42 -19.74 32.78
C ASN A 120 11.86 -20.29 34.09
N ALA A 121 10.94 -19.58 34.74
CA ALA A 121 10.27 -20.10 35.94
C ALA A 121 9.39 -21.33 35.62
N ASP A 122 8.78 -21.36 34.43
CA ASP A 122 7.95 -22.47 33.98
C ASP A 122 8.75 -23.76 33.68
N PHE A 123 10.05 -23.65 33.36
CA PHE A 123 10.93 -24.82 33.17
C PHE A 123 11.08 -25.66 34.44
N ASP A 124 11.12 -24.98 35.59
CA ASP A 124 11.48 -25.57 36.89
C ASP A 124 10.24 -25.85 37.76
N ASN A 125 9.07 -25.35 37.36
CA ASN A 125 7.83 -25.51 38.11
C ASN A 125 7.00 -26.71 37.61
N ASP A 126 6.87 -27.74 38.45
CA ASP A 126 6.02 -28.91 38.18
C ASP A 126 4.52 -28.58 38.09
N LYS A 127 4.09 -27.43 38.63
CA LYS A 127 2.69 -26.94 38.57
C LYS A 127 2.41 -26.00 37.40
N SER A 128 3.34 -25.81 36.47
CA SER A 128 3.12 -24.98 35.27
C SER A 128 1.99 -25.55 34.40
N GLU A 129 1.23 -24.67 33.74
CA GLU A 129 0.17 -25.05 32.79
C GLU A 129 0.72 -25.66 31.49
N LEU A 130 2.04 -25.57 31.25
CA LEU A 130 2.70 -26.18 30.10
C LEU A 130 2.57 -27.71 30.11
N SER A 131 2.19 -28.28 28.96
CA SER A 131 2.16 -29.73 28.79
C SER A 131 3.56 -30.35 28.93
N ALA A 132 3.61 -31.58 29.43
CA ALA A 132 4.88 -32.31 29.60
C ALA A 132 5.65 -32.45 28.26
N ASN A 133 4.92 -32.66 27.16
CA ASN A 133 5.50 -32.71 25.82
C ASN A 133 6.13 -31.36 25.44
N ARG A 134 5.43 -30.25 25.66
CA ARG A 134 5.96 -28.93 25.32
C ARG A 134 7.19 -28.55 26.16
N LYS A 135 7.18 -28.87 27.46
CA LYS A 135 8.36 -28.72 28.32
C LYS A 135 9.56 -29.52 27.80
N ARG A 136 9.34 -30.76 27.36
CA ARG A 136 10.38 -31.58 26.74
C ARG A 136 10.93 -30.92 25.48
N ASP A 137 10.06 -30.46 24.59
CA ASP A 137 10.46 -29.87 23.31
C ASP A 137 11.29 -28.60 23.51
N TYR A 138 10.87 -27.72 24.43
CA TYR A 138 11.67 -26.55 24.82
C TYR A 138 13.03 -26.93 25.41
N LYS A 139 13.09 -27.96 26.28
CA LYS A 139 14.34 -28.43 26.88
C LYS A 139 15.31 -28.95 25.82
N ILE A 140 14.80 -29.71 24.84
CA ILE A 140 15.59 -30.20 23.70
C ILE A 140 16.16 -29.02 22.93
N TYR A 141 15.31 -28.07 22.52
CA TYR A 141 15.75 -26.91 21.75
C TYR A 141 16.77 -26.06 22.51
N LYS A 142 16.50 -25.73 23.79
CA LYS A 142 17.40 -24.97 24.66
C LYS A 142 18.75 -25.66 24.82
N ALA A 143 18.77 -26.98 25.02
CA ALA A 143 20.01 -27.73 25.16
C ALA A 143 20.85 -27.68 23.88
N CYS A 144 20.23 -27.93 22.71
CA CYS A 144 20.92 -27.86 21.42
C CYS A 144 21.51 -26.46 21.16
N LEU A 145 20.72 -25.41 21.42
CA LEU A 145 21.16 -24.03 21.24
C LEU A 145 22.30 -23.66 22.20
N SER A 146 22.19 -24.06 23.47
CA SER A 146 23.23 -23.83 24.46
C SER A 146 24.54 -24.51 24.06
N THR A 147 24.48 -25.74 23.58
CA THR A 147 25.65 -26.46 23.08
C THR A 147 26.26 -25.74 21.88
N ALA A 148 25.47 -25.38 20.88
CA ALA A 148 25.97 -24.63 19.71
C ALA A 148 26.68 -23.34 20.11
N TYR A 149 26.09 -22.56 21.03
CA TYR A 149 26.67 -21.30 21.46
C TYR A 149 27.98 -21.44 22.28
N HIS A 150 28.08 -22.47 23.12
CA HIS A 150 29.23 -22.66 24.02
C HIS A 150 30.32 -23.58 23.44
N ASN A 151 30.07 -24.27 22.32
CA ASN A 151 31.05 -25.12 21.65
C ASN A 151 32.35 -24.38 21.32
N ASP A 152 32.25 -23.11 20.93
CA ASP A 152 33.42 -22.29 20.61
C ASP A 152 34.26 -21.95 21.86
N ILE A 153 33.65 -21.81 23.04
CA ILE A 153 34.37 -21.58 24.31
C ILE A 153 35.29 -22.76 24.62
N VAL A 154 34.80 -23.99 24.39
CA VAL A 154 35.59 -25.22 24.59
C VAL A 154 36.83 -25.23 23.68
N ASN A 155 36.75 -24.54 22.54
CA ASN A 155 37.85 -24.40 21.56
C ASN A 155 38.64 -23.09 21.70
N ASN A 156 38.47 -22.33 22.80
CA ASN A 156 39.09 -21.03 23.04
C ASN A 156 38.86 -20.01 21.91
N ARG A 157 37.62 -19.97 21.39
CA ARG A 157 37.15 -19.01 20.37
C ARG A 157 36.01 -18.17 20.94
N ASP A 158 35.79 -17.00 20.35
CA ASP A 158 34.62 -16.19 20.65
C ASP A 158 33.34 -16.98 20.33
N THR A 159 32.37 -16.93 21.23
CA THR A 159 31.07 -17.59 21.08
C THR A 159 30.36 -17.09 19.83
N LYS A 160 30.12 -17.97 18.86
CA LYS A 160 29.24 -17.70 17.73
C LYS A 160 28.48 -18.97 17.38
N ILE A 161 27.35 -18.80 16.70
CA ILE A 161 26.65 -19.91 16.05
C ILE A 161 26.99 -19.81 14.58
N THR A 162 27.59 -20.86 14.03
CA THR A 162 27.92 -20.91 12.60
C THR A 162 26.67 -21.04 11.73
N SER A 163 26.77 -20.76 10.43
CA SER A 163 25.65 -20.92 9.50
C SER A 163 25.10 -22.34 9.49
N ASP A 164 25.98 -23.35 9.61
CA ASP A 164 25.61 -24.76 9.58
C ASP A 164 24.88 -25.14 10.87
N GLU A 165 25.41 -24.74 12.04
CA GLU A 165 24.73 -24.95 13.34
C GLU A 165 23.38 -24.24 13.39
N LEU A 166 23.31 -23.01 12.89
CA LEU A 166 22.07 -22.26 12.82
C LEU A 166 21.04 -22.98 11.92
N SER A 167 21.45 -23.52 10.77
CA SER A 167 20.56 -24.26 9.88
C SER A 167 19.95 -25.50 10.54
N ILE A 168 20.74 -26.20 11.37
CA ILE A 168 20.28 -27.36 12.15
C ILE A 168 19.31 -26.92 13.24
N ILE A 169 19.63 -25.84 13.98
CA ILE A 169 18.77 -25.28 15.03
C ILE A 169 17.43 -24.81 14.44
N LEU A 170 17.44 -24.15 13.29
CA LEU A 170 16.22 -23.76 12.57
C LEU A 170 15.40 -24.99 12.17
N THR A 171 16.04 -26.02 11.61
CA THR A 171 15.37 -27.29 11.27
C THR A 171 14.74 -27.93 12.50
N LEU A 172 15.44 -27.96 13.63
CA LEU A 172 14.95 -28.49 14.90
C LEU A 172 13.72 -27.73 15.40
N SER A 173 13.75 -26.39 15.37
CA SER A 173 12.61 -25.56 15.80
C SER A 173 11.32 -25.90 15.02
N LYS A 174 11.45 -26.15 13.72
CA LYS A 174 10.35 -26.53 12.84
C LYS A 174 9.81 -27.91 13.16
N GLN A 175 10.68 -28.90 13.38
CA GLN A 175 10.25 -30.27 13.72
C GLN A 175 9.61 -30.36 15.11
N LEU A 176 9.98 -29.47 16.03
CA LEU A 176 9.38 -29.34 17.35
C LEU A 176 8.10 -28.48 17.34
N GLY A 177 7.72 -27.89 16.19
CA GLY A 177 6.57 -27.00 16.08
C GLY A 177 6.66 -25.79 16.99
N LEU A 178 7.86 -25.22 17.19
CA LEU A 178 8.05 -24.01 17.98
C LEU A 178 7.60 -22.79 17.16
N SER A 179 6.80 -21.93 17.77
CA SER A 179 6.49 -20.59 17.26
C SER A 179 7.73 -19.71 17.29
N GLN A 180 7.67 -18.61 16.54
CA GLN A 180 8.78 -17.66 16.47
C GLN A 180 9.07 -17.03 17.84
N GLU A 181 8.02 -16.70 18.60
CA GLU A 181 8.17 -16.11 19.92
C GLU A 181 8.77 -17.13 20.91
N GLU A 182 8.35 -18.40 20.89
CA GLU A 182 8.96 -19.44 21.73
C GLU A 182 10.46 -19.61 21.44
N VAL A 183 10.84 -19.68 20.16
CA VAL A 183 12.25 -19.72 19.73
C VAL A 183 13.01 -18.49 20.25
N LYS A 184 12.45 -17.30 20.05
CA LYS A 184 13.04 -16.02 20.48
C LYS A 184 13.23 -15.97 22.00
N LEU A 185 12.23 -16.38 22.78
CA LEU A 185 12.31 -16.39 24.23
C LEU A 185 13.36 -17.39 24.75
N ILE A 186 13.49 -18.56 24.12
CA ILE A 186 14.54 -19.52 24.47
C ILE A 186 15.92 -18.97 24.08
N ASN A 187 16.07 -18.35 22.91
CA ASN A 187 17.32 -17.71 22.49
C ASN A 187 17.78 -16.67 23.52
N TYR A 188 16.87 -15.78 23.92
CA TYR A 188 17.16 -14.74 24.91
C TYR A 188 17.24 -15.25 26.36
N SER A 189 16.88 -16.52 26.62
CA SER A 189 17.15 -17.17 27.89
C SER A 189 18.63 -17.52 28.06
N ILE A 190 19.36 -17.65 26.95
CA ILE A 190 20.80 -17.94 26.90
C ILE A 190 21.59 -16.65 26.66
N LEU A 191 21.11 -15.82 25.72
CA LEU A 191 21.74 -14.55 25.33
C LEU A 191 21.04 -13.38 26.01
N PRO A 192 21.71 -12.62 26.89
CA PRO A 192 21.05 -11.49 27.56
C PRO A 192 20.75 -10.34 26.58
N ILE A 193 19.52 -9.85 26.62
CA ILE A 193 19.05 -8.70 25.83
C ILE A 193 19.79 -7.41 26.26
N LYS A 194 20.56 -6.82 25.35
CA LYS A 194 21.27 -5.55 25.53
C LYS A 194 20.50 -4.43 24.84
N LYS A 195 20.04 -3.44 25.61
CA LYS A 195 19.41 -2.23 25.04
C LYS A 195 20.51 -1.36 24.42
N LEU A 196 20.39 -1.10 23.11
CA LEU A 196 21.26 -0.18 22.38
C LEU A 196 20.69 1.24 22.40
N ASP A 197 21.54 2.23 22.15
CA ASP A 197 21.07 3.60 21.93
C ASP A 197 20.25 3.69 20.64
N ILE A 198 19.19 4.49 20.64
CA ILE A 198 18.27 4.55 19.50
C ILE A 198 18.95 5.12 18.23
N GLN A 199 19.93 6.02 18.37
CA GLN A 199 20.67 6.55 17.22
C GLN A 199 21.57 5.47 16.62
N GLU A 200 22.19 4.64 17.46
CA GLU A 200 22.99 3.50 17.00
C GLU A 200 22.13 2.48 16.26
N VAL A 201 20.94 2.17 16.80
CA VAL A 201 19.95 1.29 16.16
C VAL A 201 19.55 1.83 14.78
N ILE A 202 19.17 3.11 14.69
CA ILE A 202 18.76 3.74 13.42
C ILE A 202 19.91 3.73 12.42
N LYS A 203 21.13 4.05 12.87
CA LYS A 203 22.32 4.03 12.03
C LYS A 203 22.61 2.62 11.51
N GLY A 204 22.50 1.61 12.36
CA GLY A 204 22.65 0.19 11.99
C GLY A 204 21.65 -0.24 10.93
N LEU A 205 20.36 -0.02 11.19
CA LEU A 205 19.28 -0.37 10.25
C LEU A 205 19.40 0.38 8.91
N LYS A 206 19.82 1.65 8.92
CA LYS A 206 20.08 2.43 7.71
C LYS A 206 21.27 1.88 6.93
N ASN A 207 22.32 1.42 7.60
CA ASN A 207 23.50 0.85 6.96
C ASN A 207 23.24 -0.52 6.31
N ILE A 208 22.29 -1.29 6.85
CA ILE A 208 21.78 -2.53 6.22
C ILE A 208 20.78 -2.21 5.09
N GLY A 209 20.34 -0.95 4.97
CA GLY A 209 19.39 -0.51 3.94
C GLY A 209 17.95 -0.92 4.22
N ILE A 210 17.63 -1.29 5.46
CA ILE A 210 16.28 -1.69 5.88
C ILE A 210 15.36 -0.47 6.03
N ILE A 211 15.91 0.66 6.49
CA ILE A 211 15.16 1.88 6.75
C ILE A 211 15.77 3.08 6.04
N PHE A 212 14.93 4.09 5.83
CA PHE A 212 15.33 5.45 5.55
C PHE A 212 15.05 6.32 6.76
N PHE A 213 15.90 7.33 7.00
CA PHE A 213 15.72 8.26 8.11
C PHE A 213 15.81 9.69 7.61
N SER A 214 14.75 10.46 7.82
CA SER A 214 14.73 11.89 7.58
C SER A 214 15.18 12.64 8.82
N ASN A 215 16.35 13.29 8.74
CA ASN A 215 16.84 14.10 9.86
C ASN A 215 16.00 15.37 10.05
N LYS A 216 15.42 15.89 8.95
CA LYS A 216 14.59 17.09 8.98
C LYS A 216 13.31 16.86 9.77
N GLU A 217 12.69 15.69 9.59
CA GLU A 217 11.41 15.36 10.21
C GLU A 217 11.52 14.47 11.46
N ASN A 218 12.73 13.99 11.77
CA ASN A 218 12.99 12.92 12.73
C ASN A 218 12.07 11.71 12.52
N THR A 219 11.88 11.35 11.24
CA THR A 219 10.96 10.29 10.81
C THR A 219 11.76 9.14 10.18
N ILE A 220 11.46 7.93 10.60
CA ILE A 220 11.89 6.67 10.00
C ILE A 220 10.84 6.26 8.97
N TYR A 221 11.27 5.93 7.76
CA TYR A 221 10.44 5.37 6.71
C TYR A 221 10.94 3.97 6.34
N VAL A 222 10.01 3.05 6.19
CA VAL A 222 10.25 1.69 5.71
C VAL A 222 9.33 1.45 4.52
N ALA A 223 9.91 1.12 3.37
CA ALA A 223 9.14 0.87 2.17
C ALA A 223 8.27 -0.38 2.32
N ASP A 224 7.07 -0.38 1.74
CA ASP A 224 6.18 -1.55 1.75
C ASP A 224 6.86 -2.78 1.13
N GLU A 225 7.66 -2.56 0.10
CA GLU A 225 8.50 -3.60 -0.52
C GLU A 225 9.49 -4.20 0.49
N MET A 226 10.08 -3.36 1.33
CA MET A 226 11.00 -3.79 2.38
C MET A 226 10.26 -4.53 3.49
N VAL A 227 9.11 -4.03 3.96
CA VAL A 227 8.28 -4.70 4.97
C VAL A 227 7.89 -6.11 4.50
N ARG A 228 7.49 -6.29 3.24
CA ARG A 228 7.21 -7.61 2.65
C ARG A 228 8.45 -8.51 2.66
N MET A 229 9.60 -7.98 2.25
CA MET A 229 10.86 -8.72 2.22
C MET A 229 11.28 -9.18 3.62
N LEU A 230 11.24 -8.28 4.61
CA LEU A 230 11.55 -8.58 5.99
C LEU A 230 10.62 -9.63 6.59
N ARG A 231 9.32 -9.58 6.28
CA ARG A 231 8.36 -10.62 6.67
C ARG A 231 8.75 -12.00 6.13
N LYS A 232 9.15 -12.09 4.85
CA LYS A 232 9.65 -13.33 4.28
C LYS A 232 10.91 -13.83 4.98
N VAL A 233 11.84 -12.93 5.34
CA VAL A 233 13.04 -13.30 6.12
C VAL A 233 12.67 -13.80 7.52
N ARG A 234 11.70 -13.16 8.17
CA ARG A 234 11.13 -13.60 9.46
C ARG A 234 10.17 -14.77 9.34
N GLN A 235 9.95 -15.36 8.16
CA GLN A 235 8.99 -16.45 7.94
C GLN A 235 7.54 -16.11 8.35
N LYS A 236 7.18 -14.81 8.34
CA LYS A 236 5.79 -14.36 8.45
C LYS A 236 5.20 -14.26 7.05
N GLU A 237 4.31 -15.18 6.71
CA GLU A 237 3.89 -15.41 5.33
C GLU A 237 2.89 -14.35 4.81
N VAL A 238 2.11 -13.75 5.72
CA VAL A 238 1.08 -12.75 5.41
C VAL A 238 1.13 -11.59 6.40
N ALA A 239 0.56 -10.45 6.03
CA ALA A 239 0.39 -9.30 6.92
C ALA A 239 -0.55 -9.62 8.09
N GLU A 240 -0.40 -8.94 9.22
CA GLU A 240 -1.18 -9.22 10.43
C GLU A 240 -2.68 -9.01 10.18
N LYS A 241 -3.07 -7.98 9.43
CA LYS A 241 -4.45 -7.74 8.98
C LYS A 241 -5.08 -8.91 8.21
N PHE A 242 -4.34 -9.59 7.32
CA PHE A 242 -4.86 -10.74 6.59
C PHE A 242 -4.95 -11.98 7.47
N TYR A 243 -3.97 -12.16 8.35
CA TYR A 243 -4.01 -13.22 9.34
C TYR A 243 -5.22 -13.06 10.28
N ARG A 244 -5.40 -11.86 10.84
CA ARG A 244 -6.54 -11.48 11.67
C ARG A 244 -7.87 -11.73 10.97
N ARG A 245 -7.99 -11.32 9.70
CA ARG A 245 -9.18 -11.58 8.87
C ARG A 245 -9.47 -13.07 8.78
N THR A 246 -8.45 -13.89 8.56
CA THR A 246 -8.59 -15.36 8.49
C THR A 246 -9.02 -15.95 9.83
N LEU A 247 -8.38 -15.55 10.94
CA LEU A 247 -8.69 -16.05 12.28
C LEU A 247 -10.10 -15.66 12.75
N LYS A 248 -10.58 -14.46 12.40
CA LYS A 248 -11.94 -14.00 12.74
C LYS A 248 -13.06 -14.82 12.11
N ILE A 249 -12.77 -15.56 11.04
CA ILE A 249 -13.74 -16.45 10.40
C ILE A 249 -13.81 -17.79 11.13
N LEU A 250 -12.73 -18.19 11.83
CA LEU A 250 -12.69 -19.44 12.56
C LEU A 250 -13.64 -19.41 13.76
N ARG A 251 -14.23 -20.58 14.04
CA ARG A 251 -15.10 -20.74 15.20
C ARG A 251 -14.29 -20.72 16.48
N GLU A 252 -14.86 -20.18 17.54
CA GLU A 252 -14.21 -20.05 18.85
C GLU A 252 -13.58 -21.36 19.39
N PRO A 253 -14.19 -22.56 19.23
CA PRO A 253 -13.54 -23.81 19.65
C PRO A 253 -12.20 -24.08 18.95
N ILE A 254 -12.05 -23.67 17.69
CA ILE A 254 -10.80 -23.84 16.92
C ILE A 254 -9.74 -22.88 17.48
N ILE A 255 -10.10 -21.61 17.70
CA ILE A 255 -9.21 -20.63 18.33
C ILE A 255 -8.74 -21.11 19.71
N ASN A 256 -9.63 -21.69 20.52
CA ASN A 256 -9.26 -22.24 21.83
C ASN A 256 -8.32 -23.45 21.73
N GLN A 257 -8.44 -24.25 20.68
CA GLN A 257 -7.53 -25.37 20.41
C GLN A 257 -6.14 -24.86 20.05
N ILE A 258 -6.04 -23.91 19.12
CA ILE A 258 -4.77 -23.25 18.75
C ILE A 258 -4.12 -22.64 20.00
N CYS A 259 -4.89 -21.92 20.83
CA CYS A 259 -4.37 -21.35 22.07
C CYS A 259 -3.82 -22.42 23.03
N ARG A 260 -4.46 -23.59 23.10
CA ARG A 260 -3.99 -24.70 23.93
C ARG A 260 -2.67 -25.27 23.43
N GLU A 261 -2.52 -25.43 22.12
CA GLU A 261 -1.34 -26.01 21.48
C GLU A 261 -0.12 -25.09 21.61
N HIS A 262 -0.34 -23.78 21.52
CA HIS A 262 0.71 -22.76 21.57
C HIS A 262 0.83 -22.02 22.91
N ASN A 263 0.28 -22.58 24.00
CA ASN A 263 0.39 -22.04 25.35
C ASN A 263 -0.06 -20.56 25.50
N ILE A 264 -1.16 -20.20 24.84
CA ILE A 264 -1.81 -18.90 24.95
C ILE A 264 -2.93 -18.98 26.01
N ASP A 265 -3.05 -17.95 26.85
CA ASP A 265 -4.05 -17.92 27.92
C ASP A 265 -5.49 -18.01 27.35
N ARG A 266 -6.18 -19.10 27.70
CA ARG A 266 -7.54 -19.38 27.24
C ARG A 266 -8.61 -18.58 27.97
N LYS A 267 -8.28 -17.87 29.06
CA LYS A 267 -9.19 -16.97 29.78
C LYS A 267 -9.40 -15.64 29.06
N LEU A 268 -8.54 -15.32 28.10
CA LEU A 268 -8.66 -14.15 27.26
C LEU A 268 -9.97 -14.15 26.45
N SER A 269 -10.46 -12.96 26.13
CA SER A 269 -11.58 -12.81 25.21
C SER A 269 -11.21 -13.32 23.81
N HIS A 270 -12.23 -13.67 23.01
CA HIS A 270 -12.00 -14.16 21.64
C HIS A 270 -11.12 -13.22 20.79
N SER A 271 -11.34 -11.91 20.88
CA SER A 271 -10.52 -10.92 20.15
C SER A 271 -9.08 -10.89 20.65
N GLN A 272 -8.86 -10.97 21.97
CA GLN A 272 -7.52 -10.98 22.55
C GLN A 272 -6.75 -12.26 22.17
N LYS A 273 -7.43 -13.41 22.14
CA LYS A 273 -6.82 -14.67 21.68
C LYS A 273 -6.30 -14.57 20.25
N ILE A 274 -7.07 -13.95 19.35
CA ILE A 274 -6.66 -13.73 17.96
C ILE A 274 -5.39 -12.88 17.89
N GLU A 275 -5.34 -11.77 18.64
CA GLU A 275 -4.15 -10.92 18.65
C GLU A 275 -2.94 -11.62 19.26
N GLU A 276 -3.11 -12.42 20.32
CA GLU A 276 -2.00 -13.22 20.88
C GLU A 276 -1.53 -14.30 19.91
N ILE A 277 -2.41 -14.98 19.17
CA ILE A 277 -2.01 -15.95 18.12
C ILE A 277 -1.10 -15.30 17.07
N ILE A 278 -1.46 -14.10 16.61
CA ILE A 278 -0.67 -13.34 15.64
C ILE A 278 0.67 -12.91 16.25
N LYS A 279 0.64 -12.42 17.49
CA LYS A 279 1.80 -11.91 18.21
C LYS A 279 2.83 -12.99 18.54
N GLU A 280 2.38 -14.20 18.90
CA GLU A 280 3.26 -15.35 19.12
C GLU A 280 3.92 -15.84 17.82
N GLY A 281 3.46 -15.36 16.66
CA GLY A 281 4.10 -15.63 15.37
C GLY A 281 3.90 -17.07 14.91
N ILE A 282 2.73 -17.65 15.18
CA ILE A 282 2.34 -18.98 14.69
C ILE A 282 2.28 -18.95 13.15
N SER A 283 2.92 -19.90 12.47
CA SER A 283 2.95 -19.92 11.00
C SER A 283 1.54 -20.03 10.41
N PHE A 284 1.26 -19.19 9.42
CA PHE A 284 -0.01 -19.18 8.71
C PHE A 284 -0.23 -20.51 7.97
N THR A 285 0.82 -21.03 7.33
CA THR A 285 0.80 -22.31 6.65
C THR A 285 0.60 -23.47 7.62
N SER A 286 1.36 -23.54 8.72
CA SER A 286 1.17 -24.60 9.72
C SER A 286 -0.25 -24.60 10.28
N LEU A 287 -0.78 -23.42 10.61
CA LEU A 287 -2.14 -23.27 11.12
C LEU A 287 -3.19 -23.79 10.13
N LEU A 288 -3.03 -23.48 8.84
CA LEU A 288 -3.96 -23.94 7.80
C LEU A 288 -3.73 -25.39 7.37
N LEU A 289 -2.59 -26.00 7.66
CA LEU A 289 -2.31 -27.41 7.36
C LEU A 289 -2.77 -28.37 8.48
N GLU A 290 -2.70 -27.92 9.73
CA GLU A 290 -2.82 -28.79 10.89
C GLU A 290 -3.85 -28.27 11.91
N ASP A 291 -3.66 -27.06 12.42
CA ASP A 291 -4.30 -26.60 13.67
C ASP A 291 -5.80 -26.30 13.54
N ILE A 292 -6.28 -25.95 12.34
CA ILE A 292 -7.71 -25.66 12.13
C ILE A 292 -8.59 -26.91 12.01
N TYR A 293 -7.99 -28.10 11.98
CA TYR A 293 -8.67 -29.36 11.73
C TYR A 293 -8.89 -30.19 12.99
N LYS A 294 -9.83 -31.13 12.93
CA LYS A 294 -9.99 -32.10 14.02
C LYS A 294 -8.87 -33.14 13.94
N PRO A 295 -8.41 -33.68 15.09
CA PRO A 295 -7.49 -34.81 15.10
C PRO A 295 -8.06 -35.98 14.28
N GLY A 296 -7.25 -36.53 13.37
CA GLY A 296 -7.64 -37.64 12.49
C GLY A 296 -8.43 -37.25 11.23
N SER A 297 -8.62 -35.95 10.95
CA SER A 297 -9.28 -35.51 9.70
C SER A 297 -8.53 -35.99 8.44
N THR A 298 -9.30 -36.48 7.47
CA THR A 298 -8.75 -36.96 6.18
C THR A 298 -8.34 -35.80 5.28
N LEU A 299 -7.44 -36.04 4.32
CA LEU A 299 -6.98 -35.02 3.37
C LEU A 299 -8.15 -34.36 2.60
N THR A 300 -9.18 -35.14 2.25
CA THR A 300 -10.37 -34.66 1.55
C THR A 300 -11.18 -33.70 2.41
N GLU A 301 -11.37 -34.01 3.70
CA GLU A 301 -12.07 -33.12 4.64
C GLU A 301 -11.30 -31.82 4.88
N LYS A 302 -9.96 -31.92 4.98
CA LYS A 302 -9.08 -30.75 5.12
C LYS A 302 -9.23 -29.80 3.92
N LYS A 303 -9.17 -30.32 2.70
CA LYS A 303 -9.35 -29.55 1.46
C LYS A 303 -10.74 -28.90 1.38
N LYS A 304 -11.79 -29.63 1.73
CA LYS A 304 -13.17 -29.10 1.75
C LYS A 304 -13.29 -27.94 2.73
N THR A 305 -12.78 -28.12 3.95
CA THR A 305 -12.81 -27.09 5.00
C THR A 305 -12.03 -25.83 4.58
N LEU A 306 -10.86 -25.99 3.95
CA LEU A 306 -10.06 -24.86 3.44
C LEU A 306 -10.79 -24.11 2.31
N ASN A 307 -11.36 -24.83 1.34
CA ASN A 307 -12.13 -24.19 0.27
C ASN A 307 -13.35 -23.43 0.84
N GLU A 308 -14.08 -24.02 1.79
CA GLU A 308 -15.21 -23.34 2.44
C GLU A 308 -14.78 -22.08 3.21
N LEU A 309 -13.65 -22.13 3.93
CA LEU A 309 -13.06 -20.98 4.61
C LEU A 309 -12.78 -19.84 3.63
N CYS A 310 -12.21 -20.16 2.46
CA CYS A 310 -11.82 -19.16 1.47
C CYS A 310 -13.02 -18.61 0.69
N GLU A 311 -13.87 -19.48 0.15
CA GLU A 311 -14.99 -19.07 -0.69
C GLU A 311 -16.09 -18.38 0.12
N LYS A 312 -16.48 -18.95 1.27
CA LYS A 312 -17.60 -18.41 2.07
C LYS A 312 -17.16 -17.41 3.11
N GLY A 313 -15.94 -17.57 3.64
CA GLY A 313 -15.42 -16.71 4.70
C GLY A 313 -14.68 -15.50 4.16
N LEU A 314 -13.63 -15.73 3.37
CA LEU A 314 -12.77 -14.67 2.84
C LEU A 314 -13.33 -14.02 1.56
N ASN A 315 -14.31 -14.67 0.93
CA ASN A 315 -14.84 -14.34 -0.39
C ASN A 315 -13.77 -14.38 -1.50
N ILE A 316 -12.92 -15.41 -1.43
CA ILE A 316 -11.85 -15.70 -2.40
C ILE A 316 -12.23 -16.97 -3.14
N SER A 317 -12.59 -16.83 -4.41
CA SER A 317 -12.94 -17.96 -5.27
C SER A 317 -11.69 -18.56 -5.92
N ASN A 318 -11.76 -19.86 -6.24
CA ASN A 318 -10.81 -20.54 -7.12
C ASN A 318 -9.34 -20.56 -6.66
N LEU A 319 -9.07 -21.03 -5.45
CA LEU A 319 -7.69 -21.34 -5.04
C LEU A 319 -7.05 -22.35 -6.02
N LYS A 320 -5.91 -21.98 -6.59
CA LYS A 320 -5.13 -22.83 -7.50
C LYS A 320 -4.47 -23.98 -6.73
N GLY A 321 -4.14 -25.06 -7.43
CA GLY A 321 -3.39 -26.17 -6.86
C GLY A 321 -4.20 -27.44 -6.59
N SER A 322 -3.50 -28.58 -6.60
CA SER A 322 -4.11 -29.91 -6.48
C SER A 322 -4.00 -30.50 -5.08
N ILE A 323 -2.91 -30.19 -4.36
CA ILE A 323 -2.67 -30.57 -2.96
C ILE A 323 -2.99 -29.42 -2.00
N LEU A 324 -2.99 -29.71 -0.70
CA LEU A 324 -3.39 -28.75 0.32
C LEU A 324 -2.37 -27.60 0.44
N GLU A 325 -1.07 -27.93 0.37
CA GLU A 325 0.01 -26.93 0.37
C GLU A 325 -0.12 -25.94 -0.80
N ASP A 326 -0.37 -26.43 -2.02
CA ASP A 326 -0.53 -25.57 -3.19
C ASP A 326 -1.68 -24.55 -3.01
N LYS A 327 -2.79 -25.00 -2.41
CA LYS A 327 -3.95 -24.13 -2.15
C LYS A 327 -3.65 -23.05 -1.12
N ILE A 328 -2.90 -23.40 -0.07
CA ILE A 328 -2.45 -22.45 0.94
C ILE A 328 -1.46 -21.45 0.32
N ASN A 329 -0.52 -21.91 -0.50
CA ASN A 329 0.40 -21.05 -1.24
C ASN A 329 -0.36 -20.10 -2.20
N SER A 330 -1.40 -20.59 -2.88
CA SER A 330 -2.27 -19.75 -3.73
C SER A 330 -3.01 -18.68 -2.91
N LEU A 331 -3.38 -18.96 -1.67
CA LEU A 331 -4.00 -17.99 -0.76
C LEU A 331 -2.99 -16.94 -0.27
N ILE A 332 -1.77 -17.36 0.08
CA ILE A 332 -0.68 -16.46 0.48
C ILE A 332 -0.34 -15.53 -0.68
N GLU A 333 -0.21 -16.06 -1.90
CA GLU A 333 0.05 -15.27 -3.11
C GLU A 333 -1.09 -14.27 -3.38
N HIS A 334 -2.34 -14.68 -3.17
CA HIS A 334 -3.48 -13.76 -3.28
C HIS A 334 -3.35 -12.59 -2.30
N PHE A 335 -3.05 -12.84 -1.02
CA PHE A 335 -2.86 -11.75 -0.05
C PHE A 335 -1.66 -10.87 -0.38
N GLU A 336 -0.55 -11.45 -0.83
CA GLU A 336 0.62 -10.69 -1.26
C GLU A 336 0.27 -9.76 -2.44
N ASN A 337 -0.53 -10.23 -3.39
CA ASN A 337 -1.00 -9.41 -4.51
C ASN A 337 -1.95 -8.30 -4.06
N VAL A 338 -2.91 -8.60 -3.18
CA VAL A 338 -3.84 -7.60 -2.62
C VAL A 338 -3.09 -6.51 -1.85
N GLU A 339 -2.00 -6.87 -1.18
CA GLU A 339 -1.16 -5.94 -0.44
C GLU A 339 -0.31 -5.04 -1.34
N ARG A 340 0.17 -5.58 -2.47
CA ARG A 340 0.93 -4.83 -3.48
C ARG A 340 0.07 -3.88 -4.26
N ASP A 341 -1.18 -4.27 -4.50
CA ASP A 341 -2.15 -3.48 -5.25
C ASP A 341 -2.39 -2.14 -4.54
N GLU A 342 -2.29 -1.04 -5.28
CA GLU A 342 -2.57 0.30 -4.76
C GLU A 342 -4.07 0.62 -4.86
N LYS A 343 -4.80 -0.19 -5.62
CA LYS A 343 -6.22 -0.02 -5.87
C LYS A 343 -6.99 -0.44 -4.62
N VAL A 344 -7.89 0.44 -4.22
CA VAL A 344 -8.78 0.26 -3.06
C VAL A 344 -10.23 0.00 -3.45
N GLY A 345 -10.58 0.19 -4.73
CA GLY A 345 -11.92 -0.03 -5.27
C GLY A 345 -12.97 1.01 -4.84
N ILE A 346 -12.55 2.01 -4.06
CA ILE A 346 -13.28 3.23 -3.70
C ILE A 346 -12.33 4.42 -3.90
N SER A 347 -12.87 5.60 -4.17
CA SER A 347 -12.08 6.84 -4.23
C SER A 347 -11.57 7.25 -2.85
N ILE A 348 -10.55 8.12 -2.82
CA ILE A 348 -10.01 8.73 -1.60
C ILE A 348 -11.12 9.49 -0.87
N ASP A 349 -11.90 10.30 -1.61
CA ASP A 349 -13.06 11.04 -1.05
C ASP A 349 -14.13 10.09 -0.49
N GLY A 350 -14.42 8.99 -1.19
CA GLY A 350 -15.33 7.96 -0.71
C GLY A 350 -14.83 7.28 0.57
N PHE A 351 -13.52 7.08 0.66
CA PHE A 351 -12.90 6.55 1.87
C PHE A 351 -12.94 7.56 3.03
N ASP A 352 -12.65 8.84 2.79
CA ASP A 352 -12.73 9.88 3.82
C ASP A 352 -14.16 10.07 4.33
N LYS A 353 -15.14 10.01 3.43
CA LYS A 353 -16.56 10.02 3.81
C LYS A 353 -16.92 8.83 4.69
N LEU A 354 -16.51 7.62 4.29
CA LEU A 354 -16.70 6.40 5.09
C LEU A 354 -16.07 6.55 6.49
N LEU A 355 -14.84 7.04 6.58
CA LEU A 355 -14.12 7.22 7.84
C LEU A 355 -14.80 8.25 8.75
N THR A 356 -15.30 9.34 8.18
CA THR A 356 -16.02 10.40 8.89
C THR A 356 -17.31 9.87 9.50
N GLU A 357 -18.18 9.26 8.69
CA GLU A 357 -19.47 8.71 9.15
C GLU A 357 -19.29 7.54 10.13
N LEU A 358 -18.24 6.73 9.93
CA LEU A 358 -17.85 5.70 10.88
C LEU A 358 -17.45 6.30 12.24
N ASN A 359 -16.67 7.38 12.25
CA ASN A 359 -16.25 8.04 13.48
C ASN A 359 -17.41 8.71 14.21
N GLU A 360 -18.37 9.28 13.47
CA GLU A 360 -19.61 9.84 14.04
C GLU A 360 -20.46 8.75 14.70
N SER A 361 -20.64 7.63 13.99
CA SER A 361 -21.42 6.49 14.47
C SER A 361 -20.73 5.76 15.63
N LEU A 362 -19.39 5.73 15.62
CA LEU A 362 -18.51 5.02 16.55
C LEU A 362 -17.40 5.95 17.08
N PRO A 363 -17.67 6.82 18.08
CA PRO A 363 -16.72 7.85 18.55
C PRO A 363 -15.39 7.33 19.12
N LYS A 364 -15.31 6.04 19.46
CA LYS A 364 -14.08 5.39 19.95
C LYS A 364 -13.21 4.84 18.81
N LEU A 365 -13.67 4.88 17.57
CA LEU A 365 -13.02 4.26 16.42
C LEU A 365 -11.60 4.77 16.24
N ASN A 366 -11.38 6.09 16.23
CA ASN A 366 -10.05 6.68 16.08
C ASN A 366 -9.05 6.10 17.10
N LYS A 367 -9.46 6.02 18.38
CA LYS A 367 -8.63 5.43 19.45
C LYS A 367 -8.35 3.94 19.21
N ASN A 368 -9.36 3.19 18.76
CA ASN A 368 -9.22 1.76 18.50
C ASN A 368 -8.28 1.48 17.33
N ILE A 369 -8.40 2.23 16.23
CA ILE A 369 -7.54 2.11 15.05
C ILE A 369 -6.10 2.48 15.40
N LYS A 370 -5.89 3.57 16.16
CA LYS A 370 -4.56 3.92 16.68
C LYS A 370 -3.93 2.80 17.49
N ALA A 371 -4.68 2.24 18.43
CA ALA A 371 -4.17 1.18 19.31
C ALA A 371 -3.86 -0.10 18.52
N GLN A 372 -4.72 -0.47 17.56
CA GLN A 372 -4.57 -1.69 16.78
C GLN A 372 -3.38 -1.67 15.84
N PHE A 373 -3.08 -0.51 15.23
CA PHE A 373 -2.00 -0.35 14.26
C PHE A 373 -0.78 0.39 14.83
N GLU A 374 -0.75 0.68 16.13
CA GLU A 374 0.35 1.42 16.78
C GLU A 374 0.62 2.82 16.16
N LEU A 375 -0.43 3.52 15.71
CA LEU A 375 -0.31 4.82 15.04
C LEU A 375 -0.11 5.97 16.05
N GLN A 376 0.85 6.84 15.76
CA GLN A 376 1.32 7.89 16.67
C GLN A 376 0.49 9.19 16.66
N ASP A 377 -0.10 9.56 15.52
CA ASP A 377 -0.82 10.84 15.35
C ASP A 377 -2.14 10.89 16.14
N GLU A 378 -2.55 12.06 16.63
CA GLU A 378 -3.77 12.20 17.46
C GLU A 378 -5.04 11.73 16.74
N PHE A 379 -5.19 12.13 15.47
CA PHE A 379 -6.32 11.77 14.62
C PHE A 379 -5.83 11.11 13.34
N VAL A 380 -6.20 9.85 13.14
CA VAL A 380 -5.67 8.98 12.07
C VAL A 380 -6.71 8.59 11.03
N LEU A 381 -7.98 8.93 11.24
CA LEU A 381 -9.07 8.57 10.33
C LEU A 381 -9.09 9.53 9.12
N LYS A 382 -8.03 9.46 8.31
CA LYS A 382 -7.89 10.15 7.03
C LYS A 382 -7.43 9.14 5.99
N ALA A 383 -8.06 9.14 4.81
CA ALA A 383 -7.83 8.16 3.76
C ALA A 383 -6.36 8.12 3.33
N ASP A 384 -5.82 9.25 2.88
CA ASP A 384 -4.42 9.35 2.44
C ASP A 384 -3.42 8.94 3.51
N PHE A 385 -3.69 9.32 4.77
CA PHE A 385 -2.86 8.94 5.89
C PHE A 385 -2.83 7.42 6.05
N LEU A 386 -3.99 6.75 6.10
CA LEU A 386 -4.06 5.30 6.28
C LEU A 386 -3.48 4.55 5.08
N LEU A 387 -3.69 5.04 3.86
CA LEU A 387 -3.11 4.47 2.64
C LEU A 387 -1.58 4.58 2.62
N ASP A 388 -1.00 5.63 3.21
CA ASP A 388 0.44 5.74 3.41
C ASP A 388 1.00 4.62 4.32
N TYR A 389 0.19 4.04 5.21
CA TYR A 389 0.51 2.84 5.99
C TYR A 389 0.04 1.53 5.32
N ASN A 390 -0.43 1.60 4.07
CA ASN A 390 -1.06 0.48 3.37
C ASN A 390 -2.26 -0.10 4.16
N ILE A 391 -3.01 0.73 4.88
CA ILE A 391 -4.24 0.34 5.59
C ILE A 391 -5.43 0.72 4.70
N LYS A 392 -6.13 -0.30 4.19
CA LYS A 392 -7.23 -0.13 3.25
C LYS A 392 -8.59 -0.06 3.97
N PRO A 393 -9.66 0.42 3.32
CA PRO A 393 -10.99 0.53 3.91
C PRO A 393 -11.50 -0.78 4.54
N ARG A 394 -11.30 -1.90 3.84
CA ARG A 394 -11.67 -3.23 4.37
C ARG A 394 -10.93 -3.58 5.65
N ASP A 395 -9.66 -3.19 5.76
CA ASP A 395 -8.83 -3.47 6.94
C ASP A 395 -9.36 -2.73 8.18
N ILE A 396 -9.99 -1.56 8.00
CA ILE A 396 -10.71 -0.84 9.06
C ILE A 396 -12.02 -1.54 9.41
N LEU A 397 -12.83 -1.89 8.40
CA LEU A 397 -14.13 -2.53 8.59
C LEU A 397 -14.00 -3.89 9.31
N ASP A 398 -12.96 -4.65 9.01
CA ASP A 398 -12.68 -5.94 9.66
C ASP A 398 -12.43 -5.80 11.17
N LEU A 399 -12.04 -4.61 11.66
CA LEU A 399 -11.80 -4.36 13.09
C LEU A 399 -13.07 -4.04 13.88
N ILE A 400 -14.15 -3.66 13.19
CA ILE A 400 -15.41 -3.25 13.80
C ILE A 400 -16.16 -4.50 14.30
N THR A 401 -16.74 -4.41 15.49
CA THR A 401 -17.53 -5.51 16.05
C THR A 401 -18.82 -5.71 15.23
N LYS A 402 -19.37 -6.93 15.24
CA LYS A 402 -20.62 -7.21 14.50
C LYS A 402 -21.78 -6.31 14.93
N SER A 403 -21.88 -5.98 16.22
CA SER A 403 -22.91 -5.08 16.75
C SER A 403 -22.73 -3.65 16.25
N ASP A 404 -21.50 -3.14 16.28
CA ASP A 404 -21.18 -1.78 15.84
C ASP A 404 -21.36 -1.63 14.33
N LEU A 405 -20.97 -2.65 13.55
CA LEU A 405 -21.16 -2.68 12.10
C LEU A 405 -22.65 -2.68 11.74
N THR A 406 -23.46 -3.46 12.47
CA THR A 406 -24.92 -3.50 12.26
C THR A 406 -25.57 -2.15 12.60
N LYS A 407 -25.08 -1.48 13.64
CA LYS A 407 -25.52 -0.12 14.00
C LYS A 407 -25.20 0.85 12.84
N PHE A 408 -23.94 0.91 12.42
CA PHE A 408 -23.48 1.76 11.33
C PHE A 408 -24.28 1.57 10.03
N ILE A 409 -24.55 0.31 9.65
CA ILE A 409 -25.34 -0.02 8.46
C ILE A 409 -26.76 0.56 8.53
N LYS A 410 -27.40 0.51 9.71
CA LYS A 410 -28.75 1.04 9.90
C LYS A 410 -28.76 2.56 9.90
N ASP A 411 -27.81 3.17 10.61
CA ASP A 411 -27.71 4.62 10.77
C ASP A 411 -27.48 5.32 9.41
N ASN A 412 -26.78 4.66 8.48
CA ASN A 412 -26.45 5.22 7.16
C ASN A 412 -27.26 4.62 6.00
N GLY A 413 -28.34 3.87 6.29
CA GLY A 413 -29.24 3.34 5.25
C GLY A 413 -28.59 2.36 4.26
N ILE A 414 -27.53 1.65 4.69
CA ILE A 414 -26.77 0.72 3.85
C ILE A 414 -27.57 -0.57 3.65
N LYS A 415 -27.45 -1.16 2.46
CA LYS A 415 -28.10 -2.43 2.11
C LYS A 415 -27.69 -3.55 3.08
N GLN A 416 -28.68 -4.26 3.61
CA GLN A 416 -28.47 -5.35 4.59
C GLN A 416 -28.41 -6.75 3.97
N ARG A 417 -28.84 -6.92 2.72
CA ARG A 417 -28.85 -8.23 2.04
C ARG A 417 -27.48 -8.50 1.42
N GLY A 418 -26.87 -9.63 1.79
CA GLY A 418 -25.58 -10.07 1.25
C GLY A 418 -24.44 -9.89 2.25
N ASP A 419 -23.24 -9.65 1.75
CA ASP A 419 -22.07 -9.38 2.58
C ASP A 419 -22.06 -7.91 3.04
N ASN A 420 -22.04 -7.71 4.35
CA ASN A 420 -22.10 -6.38 4.96
C ASN A 420 -20.88 -5.51 4.61
N ILE A 421 -19.68 -6.07 4.56
CA ILE A 421 -18.46 -5.32 4.26
C ILE A 421 -18.51 -4.86 2.80
N LEU A 422 -18.86 -5.76 1.87
CA LEU A 422 -18.99 -5.40 0.46
C LEU A 422 -20.10 -4.37 0.22
N ASN A 423 -21.24 -4.51 0.90
CA ASN A 423 -22.33 -3.54 0.80
C ASN A 423 -21.90 -2.15 1.29
N ILE A 424 -21.09 -2.07 2.36
CA ILE A 424 -20.51 -0.80 2.83
C ILE A 424 -19.57 -0.24 1.77
N LEU A 425 -18.59 -1.02 1.29
CA LEU A 425 -17.63 -0.55 0.30
C LEU A 425 -18.31 -0.06 -0.98
N GLU A 426 -19.35 -0.75 -1.44
CA GLU A 426 -20.13 -0.34 -2.61
C GLU A 426 -20.96 0.92 -2.35
N HIS A 427 -21.48 1.11 -1.12
CA HIS A 427 -22.24 2.31 -0.77
C HIS A 427 -21.38 3.59 -0.80
N TYR A 428 -20.12 3.49 -0.37
CA TYR A 428 -19.16 4.60 -0.40
C TYR A 428 -18.30 4.61 -1.66
N LYS A 429 -18.64 3.78 -2.65
CA LYS A 429 -18.01 3.82 -3.96
C LYS A 429 -18.56 5.03 -4.70
N ASP A 430 -17.90 6.17 -4.52
CA ASP A 430 -18.19 7.36 -5.29
C ASP A 430 -17.69 7.15 -6.72
N VAL A 431 -18.61 6.69 -7.57
CA VAL A 431 -18.31 6.35 -8.96
C VAL A 431 -17.79 7.57 -9.71
N GLU A 432 -18.33 8.76 -9.47
CA GLU A 432 -17.95 10.00 -10.15
C GLU A 432 -16.53 10.43 -9.75
N ASN A 433 -16.23 10.49 -8.45
CA ASN A 433 -14.87 10.77 -7.99
C ASN A 433 -13.88 9.68 -8.40
N LEU A 434 -14.28 8.41 -8.42
CA LEU A 434 -13.44 7.32 -8.92
C LEU A 434 -13.10 7.50 -10.41
N TYR A 435 -14.05 8.00 -11.22
CA TYR A 435 -13.78 8.37 -12.61
C TYR A 435 -12.84 9.58 -12.72
N LEU A 436 -12.96 10.58 -11.83
CA LEU A 436 -12.07 11.76 -11.79
C LEU A 436 -10.63 11.40 -11.39
N GLU A 437 -10.44 10.57 -10.37
CA GLU A 437 -9.11 10.04 -10.01
C GLU A 437 -8.48 9.25 -11.16
N ASN A 438 -9.31 8.71 -12.05
CA ASN A 438 -8.91 7.97 -13.23
C ASN A 438 -9.05 8.78 -14.52
N PHE A 439 -9.15 10.10 -14.44
CA PHE A 439 -9.43 10.97 -15.58
C PHE A 439 -8.43 10.77 -16.72
N GLU A 440 -7.14 10.61 -16.40
CA GLU A 440 -6.09 10.29 -17.37
C GLU A 440 -6.30 8.91 -18.03
N ASN A 441 -6.65 7.88 -17.27
CA ASN A 441 -6.96 6.55 -17.80
C ASN A 441 -8.18 6.57 -18.73
N VAL A 442 -9.18 7.42 -18.43
CA VAL A 442 -10.34 7.65 -19.31
C VAL A 442 -9.88 8.33 -20.61
N ALA A 443 -9.03 9.35 -20.52
CA ALA A 443 -8.45 10.06 -21.67
C ALA A 443 -7.68 9.10 -22.61
N TYR A 444 -6.89 8.19 -22.03
CA TYR A 444 -6.14 7.16 -22.77
C TYR A 444 -7.00 5.99 -23.25
N ARG A 445 -8.31 5.98 -22.96
CA ARG A 445 -9.23 4.86 -23.20
C ARG A 445 -8.71 3.52 -22.66
N ASN A 446 -8.02 3.55 -21.52
CA ASN A 446 -7.36 2.38 -20.93
C ASN A 446 -8.37 1.51 -20.15
N LEU A 447 -9.19 0.75 -20.88
CA LEU A 447 -10.22 -0.11 -20.29
C LEU A 447 -9.70 -1.10 -19.25
N ASN A 448 -8.47 -1.59 -19.40
CA ASN A 448 -7.91 -2.55 -18.47
C ASN A 448 -7.60 -1.87 -17.13
N ALA A 449 -6.90 -0.73 -17.16
CA ALA A 449 -6.63 0.04 -15.94
C ALA A 449 -7.93 0.49 -15.25
N LEU A 450 -8.94 0.94 -16.02
CA LEU A 450 -10.25 1.32 -15.49
C LEU A 450 -10.94 0.14 -14.78
N LYS A 451 -11.01 -1.04 -15.42
CA LYS A 451 -11.61 -2.23 -14.81
C LYS A 451 -10.90 -2.65 -13.53
N GLU A 452 -9.57 -2.62 -13.53
CA GLU A 452 -8.77 -2.91 -12.35
C GLU A 452 -9.05 -1.88 -11.22
N ASN A 453 -9.29 -0.62 -11.57
CA ASN A 453 -9.67 0.44 -10.62
C ASN A 453 -11.15 0.38 -10.21
N GLY A 454 -11.87 -0.69 -10.55
CA GLY A 454 -13.27 -0.91 -10.18
C GLY A 454 -14.28 -0.17 -11.07
N ILE A 455 -13.84 0.39 -12.19
CA ILE A 455 -14.67 1.12 -13.15
C ILE A 455 -15.10 0.19 -14.29
N THR A 456 -16.42 0.02 -14.47
CA THR A 456 -16.98 -0.74 -15.59
C THR A 456 -17.68 0.21 -16.56
N ILE A 457 -17.08 0.40 -17.74
CA ILE A 457 -17.59 1.25 -18.83
C ILE A 457 -17.34 0.59 -20.19
N LYS A 458 -18.22 0.83 -21.18
CA LYS A 458 -17.99 0.36 -22.54
C LYS A 458 -17.00 1.26 -23.27
N GLU A 459 -16.22 0.68 -24.19
CA GLU A 459 -15.23 1.47 -24.94
C GLU A 459 -15.85 2.64 -25.70
N SER A 460 -17.05 2.45 -26.27
CA SER A 460 -17.78 3.46 -27.03
C SER A 460 -18.18 4.67 -26.20
N GLU A 461 -18.33 4.50 -24.89
CA GLU A 461 -18.84 5.52 -23.96
C GLU A 461 -17.70 6.39 -23.38
N LEU A 462 -16.43 6.00 -23.57
CA LEU A 462 -15.28 6.69 -22.98
C LEU A 462 -15.09 8.13 -23.47
N GLY A 463 -15.39 8.41 -24.75
CA GLY A 463 -15.30 9.77 -25.30
C GLY A 463 -16.26 10.71 -24.59
N SER A 464 -17.55 10.34 -24.57
CA SER A 464 -18.59 11.10 -23.88
C SER A 464 -18.36 11.18 -22.37
N LYS A 465 -17.81 10.12 -21.75
CA LYS A 465 -17.46 10.16 -20.32
C LYS A 465 -16.30 11.12 -20.05
N PHE A 466 -15.30 11.20 -20.93
CA PHE A 466 -14.21 12.15 -20.81
C PHE A 466 -14.69 13.60 -20.91
N GLU A 467 -15.62 13.89 -21.83
CA GLU A 467 -16.28 15.20 -21.93
C GLU A 467 -17.06 15.52 -20.64
N GLU A 468 -17.86 14.58 -20.13
CA GLU A 468 -18.62 14.73 -18.89
C GLU A 468 -17.70 15.06 -17.69
N LEU A 469 -16.61 14.30 -17.51
CA LEU A 469 -15.64 14.55 -16.45
C LEU A 469 -14.92 15.89 -16.62
N THR A 470 -14.62 16.28 -17.86
CA THR A 470 -14.01 17.60 -18.15
C THR A 470 -14.97 18.73 -17.75
N LYS A 471 -16.29 18.57 -17.95
CA LYS A 471 -17.29 19.53 -17.44
C LYS A 471 -17.27 19.59 -15.92
N VAL A 472 -17.22 18.45 -15.24
CA VAL A 472 -17.15 18.42 -13.77
C VAL A 472 -15.92 19.16 -13.28
N ILE A 473 -14.76 18.96 -13.92
CA ILE A 473 -13.52 19.68 -13.58
C ILE A 473 -13.67 21.20 -13.78
N PHE A 474 -14.16 21.66 -14.93
CA PHE A 474 -14.34 23.11 -15.16
C PHE A 474 -15.38 23.74 -14.22
N THR A 475 -16.42 23.00 -13.85
CA THR A 475 -17.37 23.42 -12.81
C THR A 475 -16.68 23.55 -11.46
N GLY A 476 -15.82 22.59 -11.09
CA GLY A 476 -14.98 22.63 -9.89
C GLY A 476 -13.97 23.78 -9.88
N LEU A 477 -13.52 24.23 -11.06
CA LEU A 477 -12.72 25.45 -11.24
C LEU A 477 -13.54 26.74 -11.18
N GLY A 478 -14.86 26.67 -10.95
CA GLY A 478 -15.76 27.82 -10.83
C GLY A 478 -16.20 28.43 -12.17
N PHE A 479 -16.06 27.71 -13.29
CA PHE A 479 -16.60 28.15 -14.57
C PHE A 479 -18.09 27.84 -14.70
N ASN A 480 -18.81 28.70 -15.43
CA ASN A 480 -20.20 28.46 -15.80
C ASN A 480 -20.25 27.67 -17.11
N ILE A 481 -20.78 26.45 -17.08
CA ILE A 481 -20.94 25.59 -18.25
C ILE A 481 -22.33 25.81 -18.84
N ASP A 482 -22.37 26.41 -20.02
CA ASP A 482 -23.62 26.85 -20.64
C ASP A 482 -24.09 25.85 -21.70
N ASP A 483 -24.59 24.70 -21.23
CA ASP A 483 -25.11 23.65 -22.11
C ASP A 483 -26.36 24.12 -22.89
N GLU A 484 -27.17 25.03 -22.33
CA GLU A 484 -28.32 25.59 -23.03
C GLU A 484 -27.91 26.39 -24.26
N PHE A 485 -26.95 27.31 -24.08
CA PHE A 485 -26.49 28.15 -25.17
C PHE A 485 -25.65 27.38 -26.18
N LYS A 486 -24.82 26.43 -25.70
CA LYS A 486 -24.11 25.49 -26.56
C LYS A 486 -25.07 24.70 -27.47
N ASN A 487 -26.17 24.18 -26.91
CA ASN A 487 -27.16 23.45 -27.69
C ASN A 487 -27.92 24.32 -28.70
N LYS A 488 -28.07 25.63 -28.43
CA LYS A 488 -28.63 26.60 -29.39
C LYS A 488 -27.65 26.93 -30.52
N LEU A 489 -26.35 27.01 -30.22
CA LEU A 489 -25.30 27.26 -31.21
C LEU A 489 -25.06 26.05 -32.11
N ASN A 490 -25.01 24.85 -31.52
CA ASN A 490 -24.63 23.61 -32.20
C ASN A 490 -25.52 23.32 -33.41
N THR A 491 -24.88 22.90 -34.51
CA THR A 491 -25.56 22.43 -35.71
C THR A 491 -25.39 20.90 -35.84
N LYS A 492 -26.07 20.29 -36.82
CA LYS A 492 -25.88 18.85 -37.12
C LYS A 492 -24.43 18.49 -37.51
N LYS A 493 -23.62 19.48 -37.92
CA LYS A 493 -22.23 19.27 -38.37
C LYS A 493 -21.21 19.80 -37.36
N ASP A 494 -21.55 20.86 -36.65
CA ASP A 494 -20.64 21.56 -35.75
C ASP A 494 -21.18 21.45 -34.32
N MET A 495 -20.63 20.52 -33.55
CA MET A 495 -21.07 20.23 -32.18
C MET A 495 -19.93 20.52 -31.22
N ILE A 496 -19.98 21.68 -30.58
CA ILE A 496 -19.04 22.03 -29.51
C ILE A 496 -19.26 21.08 -28.33
N ASP A 497 -18.18 20.51 -27.81
CA ASP A 497 -18.22 19.59 -26.66
C ASP A 497 -18.64 20.35 -25.40
N ILE A 498 -17.90 21.42 -25.07
CA ILE A 498 -18.09 22.22 -23.85
C ILE A 498 -17.95 23.72 -24.19
N LEU A 499 -18.87 24.53 -23.66
CA LEU A 499 -18.87 25.98 -23.78
C LEU A 499 -18.87 26.61 -22.39
N LEU A 500 -17.84 27.39 -22.08
CA LEU A 500 -17.75 28.11 -20.81
C LEU A 500 -18.16 29.57 -21.05
N ASN A 501 -19.16 30.03 -20.30
CA ASN A 501 -19.65 31.40 -20.37
C ASN A 501 -18.91 32.27 -19.32
N LEU A 502 -18.28 33.35 -19.79
CA LEU A 502 -17.54 34.30 -18.95
C LEU A 502 -18.32 35.59 -18.66
N ASP A 503 -19.61 35.62 -19.00
CA ASP A 503 -20.46 36.80 -19.02
C ASP A 503 -20.06 37.80 -20.14
N ASN A 504 -20.87 38.84 -20.39
CA ASN A 504 -20.60 39.87 -21.41
C ASN A 504 -20.36 39.36 -22.85
N SER A 505 -21.06 38.30 -23.26
CA SER A 505 -20.89 37.65 -24.58
C SER A 505 -19.48 37.10 -24.82
N GLU A 506 -18.70 36.89 -23.76
CA GLU A 506 -17.38 36.25 -23.82
C GLU A 506 -17.48 34.75 -23.50
N VAL A 507 -16.84 33.94 -24.34
CA VAL A 507 -16.88 32.48 -24.22
C VAL A 507 -15.49 31.85 -24.33
N ILE A 508 -15.32 30.70 -23.68
CA ILE A 508 -14.23 29.77 -23.94
C ILE A 508 -14.83 28.52 -24.58
N ILE A 509 -14.27 28.11 -25.71
CA ILE A 509 -14.64 26.87 -26.39
C ILE A 509 -13.69 25.78 -25.91
N VAL A 510 -14.21 24.64 -25.53
CA VAL A 510 -13.44 23.52 -24.99
C VAL A 510 -13.75 22.28 -25.81
N GLU A 511 -12.70 21.65 -26.35
CA GLU A 511 -12.76 20.42 -27.16
C GLU A 511 -12.01 19.30 -26.45
N CYS A 512 -12.59 18.11 -26.42
CA CYS A 512 -12.05 16.95 -25.73
C CYS A 512 -11.68 15.84 -26.71
N LYS A 513 -10.44 15.33 -26.65
CA LYS A 513 -9.98 14.22 -27.48
C LYS A 513 -9.42 13.10 -26.62
N THR A 514 -9.99 11.91 -26.75
CA THR A 514 -9.43 10.67 -26.19
C THR A 514 -8.60 9.92 -27.23
N SER A 515 -7.54 9.22 -26.82
CA SER A 515 -6.68 8.43 -27.71
C SER A 515 -6.12 7.21 -26.98
N LYS A 516 -6.07 6.04 -27.62
CA LYS A 516 -5.32 4.88 -27.09
C LYS A 516 -3.81 5.02 -27.24
N GLU A 517 -3.40 5.75 -28.28
CA GLU A 517 -1.99 5.94 -28.63
C GLU A 517 -1.44 7.19 -27.94
N ARG A 518 -0.17 7.12 -27.54
CA ARG A 518 0.58 8.27 -27.00
C ARG A 518 0.86 9.28 -28.11
N GLY A 519 0.92 10.56 -27.72
CA GLY A 519 1.18 11.67 -28.63
C GLY A 519 0.07 11.86 -29.67
N TYR A 520 -1.02 12.53 -29.29
CA TYR A 520 -2.08 12.89 -30.21
C TYR A 520 -1.54 13.78 -31.35
N ASN A 521 -1.65 13.31 -32.60
CA ASN A 521 -0.98 13.90 -33.76
C ASN A 521 -1.93 14.35 -34.88
N LYS A 522 -3.25 14.39 -34.64
CA LYS A 522 -4.27 14.68 -35.66
C LYS A 522 -4.60 16.17 -35.80
N PHE A 523 -3.57 17.04 -35.87
CA PHE A 523 -3.76 18.49 -35.85
C PHE A 523 -4.66 19.00 -36.97
N SER A 524 -4.42 18.58 -38.22
CA SER A 524 -5.20 19.01 -39.39
C SER A 524 -6.71 18.78 -39.27
N ALA A 525 -7.14 17.67 -38.64
CA ALA A 525 -8.55 17.36 -38.47
C ALA A 525 -9.18 18.23 -37.37
N VAL A 526 -8.47 18.38 -36.25
CA VAL A 526 -8.94 19.16 -35.10
C VAL A 526 -8.93 20.66 -35.39
N SER A 527 -7.89 21.19 -36.03
CA SER A 527 -7.83 22.61 -36.42
C SER A 527 -9.02 22.99 -37.30
N ARG A 528 -9.39 22.19 -38.30
CA ARG A 528 -10.60 22.43 -39.12
C ARG A 528 -11.89 22.47 -38.29
N GLN A 529 -12.02 21.53 -37.34
CA GLN A 529 -13.17 21.44 -36.45
C GLN A 529 -13.24 22.66 -35.52
N LEU A 530 -12.13 23.04 -34.90
CA LEU A 530 -12.07 24.21 -34.02
C LEU A 530 -12.30 25.52 -34.80
N LYS A 531 -11.81 25.64 -36.04
CA LYS A 531 -12.08 26.81 -36.91
C LYS A 531 -13.55 26.89 -37.27
N SER A 532 -14.26 25.77 -37.45
CA SER A 532 -15.71 25.81 -37.68
C SER A 532 -16.46 26.29 -36.43
N TYR A 533 -16.03 25.88 -35.25
CA TYR A 533 -16.62 26.32 -33.98
C TYR A 533 -16.37 27.81 -33.71
N GLN A 534 -15.15 28.27 -34.00
CA GLN A 534 -14.79 29.68 -33.93
C GLN A 534 -15.69 30.52 -34.84
N ASN A 535 -15.84 30.10 -36.10
CA ASN A 535 -16.72 30.78 -37.05
C ASN A 535 -18.19 30.77 -36.62
N LEU A 536 -18.66 29.69 -36.00
CA LEU A 536 -20.02 29.57 -35.48
C LEU A 536 -20.27 30.55 -34.33
N ALA A 537 -19.35 30.66 -33.38
CA ALA A 537 -19.45 31.60 -32.27
C ALA A 537 -19.34 33.06 -32.75
N LEU A 538 -18.42 33.36 -33.68
CA LEU A 538 -18.29 34.71 -34.26
C LEU A 538 -19.54 35.16 -35.02
N LYS A 539 -20.22 34.24 -35.72
CA LYS A 539 -21.51 34.52 -36.40
C LYS A 539 -22.67 34.83 -35.45
N ASN A 540 -22.54 34.46 -34.18
CA ASN A 540 -23.53 34.72 -33.13
C ASN A 540 -23.06 35.86 -32.20
N ASP A 541 -22.19 36.76 -32.70
CA ASP A 541 -21.69 37.96 -32.01
C ASP A 541 -20.99 37.66 -30.66
N LEU A 542 -20.38 36.47 -30.55
CA LEU A 542 -19.62 36.09 -29.36
C LEU A 542 -18.14 36.42 -29.51
N ARG A 543 -17.54 36.90 -28.42
CA ARG A 543 -16.10 37.07 -28.31
C ARG A 543 -15.48 35.81 -27.72
N ILE A 544 -14.62 35.17 -28.50
CA ILE A 544 -13.90 33.96 -28.06
C ILE A 544 -12.65 34.41 -27.32
N VAL A 545 -12.63 34.22 -26.01
CA VAL A 545 -11.48 34.55 -25.17
C VAL A 545 -10.36 33.53 -25.39
N LYS A 546 -10.71 32.25 -25.46
CA LYS A 546 -9.74 31.16 -25.65
C LYS A 546 -10.42 29.92 -26.23
N ILE A 547 -9.66 29.10 -26.94
CA ILE A 547 -10.03 27.73 -27.29
C ILE A 547 -9.11 26.79 -26.53
N LEU A 548 -9.66 25.84 -25.80
CA LEU A 548 -8.90 24.83 -25.06
C LEU A 548 -9.09 23.47 -25.72
N LEU A 549 -7.99 22.79 -26.01
CA LEU A 549 -8.00 21.40 -26.45
C LEU A 549 -7.44 20.53 -25.33
N ILE A 550 -8.28 19.60 -24.85
CA ILE A 550 -7.94 18.69 -23.77
C ILE A 550 -7.73 17.30 -24.37
N ALA A 551 -6.56 16.72 -24.15
CA ALA A 551 -6.22 15.38 -24.63
C ALA A 551 -5.33 14.64 -23.61
N PRO A 552 -5.15 13.31 -23.69
CA PRO A 552 -4.21 12.62 -22.81
C PRO A 552 -2.79 13.19 -22.94
N GLU A 553 -2.32 13.38 -24.18
CA GLU A 553 -0.95 13.80 -24.50
C GLU A 553 -0.90 14.34 -25.94
N PHE A 554 0.02 15.26 -26.24
CA PHE A 554 0.24 15.82 -27.57
C PHE A 554 1.63 15.43 -28.09
N SER A 555 1.77 15.17 -29.39
CA SER A 555 3.10 14.93 -30.00
C SER A 555 3.85 16.25 -30.23
N ASP A 556 5.17 16.21 -30.31
CA ASP A 556 6.01 17.39 -30.60
C ASP A 556 5.61 18.04 -31.94
N ASP A 557 5.31 17.23 -32.96
CA ASP A 557 4.79 17.71 -34.24
C ASP A 557 3.46 18.46 -34.08
N PHE A 558 2.56 17.97 -33.22
CA PHE A 558 1.28 18.61 -32.97
C PHE A 558 1.44 19.96 -32.28
N VAL A 559 2.36 20.02 -31.30
CA VAL A 559 2.69 21.27 -30.61
C VAL A 559 3.29 22.27 -31.59
N THR A 560 4.23 21.84 -32.42
CA THR A 560 4.87 22.68 -33.45
C THR A 560 3.84 23.23 -34.45
N ASP A 561 2.96 22.37 -34.97
CA ASP A 561 1.88 22.80 -35.87
C ASP A 561 0.92 23.79 -35.20
N CYS A 562 0.63 23.60 -33.91
CA CYS A 562 -0.20 24.51 -33.12
C CYS A 562 0.48 25.86 -32.89
N GLU A 563 1.81 25.89 -32.70
CA GLU A 563 2.57 27.13 -32.55
C GLU A 563 2.63 27.95 -33.84
N MET A 564 2.58 27.27 -34.99
CA MET A 564 2.55 27.92 -36.30
C MET A 564 1.18 28.51 -36.66
N ASP A 565 0.07 28.01 -36.08
CA ASP A 565 -1.29 28.51 -36.35
C ASP A 565 -1.62 29.73 -35.48
N THR A 566 -1.25 30.92 -35.96
CA THR A 566 -1.50 32.20 -35.27
C THR A 566 -2.95 32.69 -35.33
N GLU A 567 -3.81 32.05 -36.13
CA GLU A 567 -5.22 32.48 -36.29
C GLU A 567 -6.10 32.02 -35.11
N MET A 568 -5.69 30.95 -34.43
CA MET A 568 -6.44 30.32 -33.36
C MET A 568 -5.83 30.66 -32.01
N ASN A 569 -6.62 31.25 -31.10
CA ASN A 569 -6.19 31.45 -29.73
C ASN A 569 -6.29 30.13 -28.92
N LEU A 570 -5.59 29.10 -29.39
CA LEU A 570 -5.65 27.72 -28.91
C LEU A 570 -4.64 27.50 -27.77
N SER A 571 -5.06 26.78 -26.75
CA SER A 571 -4.19 26.22 -25.72
C SER A 571 -4.43 24.73 -25.57
N LEU A 572 -3.33 24.00 -25.43
CA LEU A 572 -3.26 22.57 -25.26
C LEU A 572 -3.11 22.26 -23.78
N ILE A 573 -4.02 21.44 -23.25
CA ILE A 573 -4.00 21.00 -21.84
C ILE A 573 -4.01 19.48 -21.84
N THR A 574 -3.04 18.86 -21.19
CA THR A 574 -3.09 17.40 -21.00
C THR A 574 -4.11 17.05 -19.91
N ALA A 575 -4.67 15.85 -19.99
CA ALA A 575 -5.63 15.36 -18.99
C ALA A 575 -5.01 15.37 -17.57
N SER A 576 -3.74 14.97 -17.45
CA SER A 576 -3.00 15.00 -16.20
C SER A 576 -2.85 16.44 -15.66
N THR A 577 -2.44 17.39 -16.50
CA THR A 577 -2.28 18.79 -16.08
C THR A 577 -3.61 19.43 -15.67
N LEU A 578 -4.70 19.16 -16.39
CA LEU A 578 -6.01 19.69 -16.00
C LEU A 578 -6.46 19.14 -14.62
N SER A 579 -6.25 17.84 -14.38
CA SER A 579 -6.52 17.20 -13.09
C SER A 579 -5.70 17.82 -11.95
N ASN A 580 -4.39 17.99 -12.15
CA ASN A 580 -3.50 18.58 -11.16
C ASN A 580 -3.83 20.04 -10.84
N ILE A 581 -4.28 20.81 -11.84
CA ILE A 581 -4.75 22.18 -11.64
C ILE A 581 -6.01 22.22 -10.76
N LEU A 582 -6.97 21.31 -10.96
CA LEU A 582 -8.16 21.22 -10.11
C LEU A 582 -7.79 20.93 -8.66
N GLU A 583 -6.92 19.93 -8.42
CA GLU A 583 -6.49 19.57 -7.07
C GLU A 583 -5.79 20.72 -6.36
N ALA A 584 -4.87 21.42 -7.05
CA ALA A 584 -4.23 22.62 -6.50
C ALA A 584 -5.26 23.73 -6.23
N PHE A 585 -6.23 23.93 -7.12
CA PHE A 585 -7.28 24.94 -6.99
C PHE A 585 -8.19 24.72 -5.78
N LYS A 586 -8.53 23.46 -5.43
CA LYS A 586 -9.33 23.12 -4.24
C LYS A 586 -8.73 23.69 -2.94
N THR A 587 -7.42 23.88 -2.88
CA THR A 587 -6.70 24.43 -1.72
C THR A 587 -6.38 25.93 -1.85
N SER A 588 -6.73 26.54 -2.98
CA SER A 588 -6.44 27.95 -3.27
C SER A 588 -7.45 28.90 -2.60
N LYS A 589 -7.12 30.20 -2.57
CA LYS A 589 -8.02 31.25 -2.05
C LYS A 589 -9.05 31.73 -3.07
N TYR A 590 -8.94 31.28 -4.33
CA TYR A 590 -9.79 31.76 -5.41
C TYR A 590 -11.12 31.00 -5.43
N THR A 591 -12.22 31.72 -5.65
CA THR A 591 -13.56 31.12 -5.84
C THR A 591 -13.83 30.74 -7.29
N LYS A 592 -13.17 31.40 -8.24
CA LYS A 592 -13.22 31.13 -9.68
C LYS A 592 -11.81 31.17 -10.24
N PHE A 593 -11.45 30.18 -11.05
CA PHE A 593 -10.13 30.07 -11.64
C PHE A 593 -9.84 31.26 -12.58
N PRO A 594 -8.68 31.95 -12.43
CA PRO A 594 -8.33 33.06 -13.30
C PRO A 594 -7.99 32.57 -14.72
N HIS A 595 -8.95 32.62 -15.64
CA HIS A 595 -8.80 32.10 -17.02
C HIS A 595 -7.63 32.72 -17.81
N VAL A 596 -7.15 33.90 -17.41
CA VAL A 596 -5.92 34.54 -17.94
C VAL A 596 -4.66 33.69 -17.78
N LEU A 597 -4.68 32.70 -16.88
CA LEU A 597 -3.59 31.75 -16.69
C LEU A 597 -3.48 30.73 -17.85
N PHE A 598 -4.53 30.55 -18.64
CA PHE A 598 -4.53 29.73 -19.88
C PHE A 598 -3.91 30.47 -21.07
N ARG A 599 -2.78 31.15 -20.85
CA ARG A 599 -2.14 31.98 -21.89
C ARG A 599 -1.12 31.23 -22.74
N ASP A 600 -0.55 30.13 -22.25
CA ASP A 600 0.48 29.38 -22.98
C ASP A 600 -0.15 28.52 -24.07
N ILE A 601 0.60 28.25 -25.14
CA ILE A 601 0.18 27.31 -26.18
C ILE A 601 0.10 25.91 -25.59
N VAL A 602 1.12 25.47 -24.86
CA VAL A 602 1.06 24.28 -24.00
C VAL A 602 1.02 24.74 -22.55
N ILE A 603 -0.04 24.37 -21.83
CA ILE A 603 -0.22 24.84 -20.46
C ILE A 603 0.87 24.29 -19.52
N ASN A 604 1.62 25.21 -18.92
CA ASN A 604 2.62 24.87 -17.92
C ASN A 604 1.97 24.71 -16.53
N GLU A 605 1.84 23.46 -16.10
CA GLU A 605 1.26 23.08 -14.80
C GLU A 605 1.92 23.79 -13.62
N GLU A 606 3.25 23.68 -13.47
CA GLU A 606 3.97 24.26 -12.33
C GLU A 606 3.74 25.76 -12.19
N ARG A 607 3.70 26.47 -13.32
CA ARG A 607 3.51 27.91 -13.33
C ARG A 607 2.11 28.29 -12.85
N ILE A 608 1.09 27.54 -13.28
CA ILE A 608 -0.29 27.77 -12.83
C ILE A 608 -0.40 27.48 -11.34
N ILE A 609 0.09 26.33 -10.87
CA ILE A 609 0.07 25.95 -9.45
C ILE A 609 0.77 27.02 -8.60
N LYS A 610 1.96 27.47 -9.00
CA LYS A 610 2.68 28.57 -8.32
C LYS A 610 1.91 29.89 -8.30
N ALA A 611 1.04 30.15 -9.28
CA ALA A 611 0.25 31.37 -9.34
C ALA A 611 -1.00 31.32 -8.45
N ILE A 612 -1.67 30.17 -8.37
CA ILE A 612 -2.91 30.01 -7.58
C ILE A 612 -2.65 29.70 -6.09
N CYS A 613 -1.48 29.15 -5.75
CA CYS A 613 -1.11 28.85 -4.36
C CYS A 613 -0.49 30.03 -3.59
N LYS A 614 -0.34 31.21 -4.21
CA LYS A 614 0.00 32.46 -3.51
C LYS A 614 -1.27 33.09 -2.91
#